data_AF-A0A922XEM5-F1
#
_entry.id   AF-A0A922XEM5-F1
#
_cell.length_a   1.000
_cell.length_b   1.000
_cell.length_c   1.000
_cell.angle_alpha   90.00
_cell.angle_beta   90.00
_cell.angle_gamma   90.00
#
_symmetry.space_group_name_H-M   'P 1'
#
loop_
_entity.id
_entity.type
_entity.pdbx_description
1 polymer ?
#
loop_
_entity_poly.entity_id
_entity_poly.type
_entity_poly.pdbx_seq_one_letter_code
_entity_poly.pdbx_strand_id
1 'polypeptide(L)'
;MSVDVLNTIQEWFAQSGDKSEFWRCEPTDAFTVIGPSSESADTIYVYSTKPLCVTAAKREHREFDGLGFIGRYGLPRAKDVEWTGRLLDGRRMVFLGDMDPVDLMVFAWWRASLEPDQVAYLGVSDHYLQRLEIVIPENYTMELSPCEQRAMPVLEAVCPDYRSLVGPGGAALLDGGMKIELEAVATRLGPPGRLLLPAVG
;
A
#
# COMPACT_ATOMS: atom_id res chain seq x y z
N MET A 1 -10.21 -14.84 -4.02
CA MET A 1 -8.86 -15.44 -3.98
C MET A 1 -8.87 -16.63 -3.04
N SER A 2 -7.99 -17.62 -3.21
CA SER A 2 -7.99 -18.84 -2.39
C SER A 2 -7.35 -18.62 -1.02
N VAL A 3 -7.71 -19.47 -0.05
CA VAL A 3 -7.05 -19.56 1.27
C VAL A 3 -5.53 -19.73 1.14
N ASP A 4 -5.07 -20.34 0.04
CA ASP A 4 -3.65 -20.56 -0.25
C ASP A 4 -2.88 -19.24 -0.38
N VAL A 5 -3.45 -18.21 -1.00
CA VAL A 5 -2.83 -16.89 -1.14
C VAL A 5 -2.49 -16.29 0.23
N LEU A 6 -3.44 -16.33 1.17
CA LEU A 6 -3.26 -15.77 2.50
C LEU A 6 -2.17 -16.51 3.28
N ASN A 7 -2.18 -17.85 3.21
CA ASN A 7 -1.19 -18.67 3.90
C ASN A 7 0.22 -18.45 3.32
N THR A 8 0.36 -18.44 1.99
CA THR A 8 1.65 -18.21 1.33
C THR A 8 2.25 -16.86 1.72
N ILE A 9 1.45 -15.78 1.71
CA ILE A 9 1.93 -14.46 2.13
C ILE A 9 2.34 -14.48 3.61
N GLN A 10 1.50 -15.03 4.49
CA GLN A 10 1.78 -15.06 5.93
C GLN A 10 3.04 -15.88 6.27
N GLU A 11 3.23 -17.02 5.62
CA GLU A 11 4.41 -17.87 5.80
C GLU A 11 5.68 -17.14 5.34
N TRP A 12 5.63 -16.44 4.22
CA TRP A 12 6.77 -15.67 3.74
C TRP A 12 7.19 -14.56 4.72
N PHE A 13 6.23 -13.77 5.20
CA PHE A 13 6.49 -12.72 6.20
C PHE A 13 6.98 -13.29 7.55
N ALA A 14 6.61 -14.52 7.90
CA ALA A 14 7.12 -15.19 9.10
C ALA A 14 8.58 -15.67 8.95
N GLN A 15 9.03 -15.94 7.72
CA GLN A 15 10.34 -16.53 7.41
C GLN A 15 11.38 -15.52 6.89
N SER A 16 10.95 -14.34 6.46
CA SER A 16 11.80 -13.29 5.87
C SER A 16 13.05 -12.96 6.70
N GLY A 17 12.94 -13.06 8.04
CA GLY A 17 14.02 -12.84 9.01
C GLY A 17 14.40 -11.37 9.23
N ASP A 18 13.84 -10.46 8.43
CA ASP A 18 14.10 -9.02 8.52
C ASP A 18 12.97 -8.32 9.28
N LYS A 19 13.32 -7.75 10.44
CA LYS A 19 12.37 -7.10 11.36
C LYS A 19 12.13 -5.63 11.02
N SER A 20 12.78 -5.08 9.99
CA SER A 20 12.76 -3.64 9.70
C SER A 20 11.57 -3.21 8.84
N GLU A 21 11.13 -4.04 7.88
CA GLU A 21 9.96 -3.85 7.00
C GLU A 21 9.18 -5.14 6.72
N PHE A 22 9.79 -6.31 6.96
CA PHE A 22 9.30 -7.60 6.45
C PHE A 22 8.71 -8.49 7.55
N TRP A 23 8.03 -7.92 8.54
CA TRP A 23 7.52 -8.69 9.68
C TRP A 23 5.99 -8.78 9.69
N ARG A 24 5.51 -9.84 10.35
CA ARG A 24 4.11 -9.96 10.74
C ARG A 24 3.88 -9.15 12.01
N CYS A 25 2.89 -8.27 12.00
CA CYS A 25 2.63 -7.43 13.17
C CYS A 25 2.29 -8.27 14.42
N GLU A 26 2.81 -7.83 15.56
CA GLU A 26 2.52 -8.39 16.88
C GLU A 26 1.26 -7.74 17.50
N PRO A 27 0.67 -8.33 18.55
CA PRO A 27 -0.49 -7.73 19.21
C PRO A 27 -0.30 -6.35 19.81
N THR A 28 0.93 -5.96 20.09
CA THR A 28 1.29 -4.64 20.59
C THR A 28 1.45 -3.59 19.49
N ASP A 29 1.50 -4.00 18.22
CA ASP A 29 1.70 -3.09 17.10
C ASP A 29 0.38 -2.40 16.74
N ALA A 30 0.22 -1.19 17.27
CA ALA A 30 -0.99 -0.39 17.09
C ALA A 30 -1.09 0.20 15.67
N PHE A 31 -2.32 0.32 15.18
CA PHE A 31 -2.60 1.13 14.00
C PHE A 31 -2.50 2.62 14.33
N THR A 32 -2.08 3.40 13.33
CA THR A 32 -2.40 4.82 13.25
C THR A 32 -3.73 4.96 12.53
N VAL A 33 -4.76 5.48 13.21
CA VAL A 33 -6.09 5.67 12.62
C VAL A 33 -6.46 7.14 12.70
N ILE A 34 -6.83 7.74 11.57
CA ILE A 34 -7.39 9.09 11.50
C ILE A 34 -8.74 8.99 10.79
N GLY A 35 -9.82 9.25 11.53
CA GLY A 35 -11.16 9.27 10.94
C GLY A 35 -11.35 10.42 9.94
N PRO A 36 -12.35 10.33 9.06
CA PRO A 36 -12.79 11.48 8.29
C PRO A 36 -13.40 12.54 9.23
N SER A 37 -13.35 13.81 8.83
CA SER A 37 -13.96 14.92 9.58
C SER A 37 -15.49 14.87 9.54
N SER A 38 -16.06 14.22 8.52
CA SER A 38 -17.47 13.87 8.42
C SER A 38 -17.62 12.49 7.80
N GLU A 39 -18.33 11.58 8.47
CA GLU A 39 -18.66 10.28 7.88
C GLU A 39 -19.77 10.42 6.84
N SER A 40 -19.57 9.79 5.69
CA SER A 40 -20.58 9.67 4.63
C SER A 40 -20.50 8.28 4.01
N ALA A 41 -21.55 7.88 3.29
CA ALA A 41 -21.53 6.63 2.53
C ALA A 41 -20.41 6.58 1.48
N ASP A 42 -19.95 7.75 1.03
CA ASP A 42 -18.90 7.90 0.01
C ASP A 42 -17.49 8.04 0.61
N THR A 43 -17.34 7.90 1.93
CA THR A 43 -16.02 7.97 2.58
C THR A 43 -15.11 6.87 2.06
N ILE A 44 -13.92 7.26 1.60
CA ILE A 44 -12.84 6.35 1.21
C ILE A 44 -11.84 6.25 2.35
N TYR A 45 -11.41 5.02 2.68
CA TYR A 45 -10.31 4.79 3.61
C TYR A 45 -9.01 4.55 2.86
N VAL A 46 -7.94 5.25 3.22
CA VAL A 46 -6.60 4.99 2.73
C VAL A 46 -5.89 4.08 3.71
N TYR A 47 -5.50 2.88 3.28
CA TYR A 47 -4.54 2.05 3.99
C TYR A 47 -3.12 2.36 3.52
N SER A 48 -2.17 2.51 4.44
CA SER A 48 -0.75 2.65 4.06
C SER A 48 0.20 1.94 5.00
N THR A 49 1.25 1.36 4.42
CA THR A 49 2.45 0.85 5.11
C THR A 49 3.44 1.96 5.46
N LYS A 50 3.23 3.19 4.97
CA LYS A 50 4.05 4.38 5.25
C LYS A 50 3.25 5.45 6.03
N PRO A 51 2.80 5.15 7.27
CA PRO A 51 1.90 6.01 8.02
C PRO A 51 2.42 7.43 8.25
N LEU A 52 3.72 7.61 8.45
CA LEU A 52 4.28 8.93 8.70
C LEU A 52 4.12 9.86 7.49
N CYS A 53 4.41 9.36 6.29
CA CYS A 53 4.30 10.11 5.04
C CYS A 53 2.85 10.53 4.77
N VAL A 54 1.91 9.59 4.92
CA VAL A 54 0.49 9.83 4.62
C VAL A 54 -0.21 10.69 5.68
N THR A 55 0.12 10.51 6.97
CA THR A 55 -0.49 11.35 8.01
C THR A 55 -0.03 12.79 7.96
N ALA A 56 1.23 13.06 7.57
CA ALA A 56 1.70 14.40 7.29
C ALA A 56 0.89 15.04 6.16
N ALA A 57 0.69 14.31 5.06
CA ALA A 57 -0.12 14.74 3.92
C ALA A 57 -1.55 15.13 4.31
N LYS A 58 -2.23 14.29 5.10
CA LYS A 58 -3.61 14.53 5.52
C LYS A 58 -3.76 15.74 6.44
N ARG A 59 -2.81 15.96 7.36
CA ARG A 59 -2.91 17.04 8.37
C ARG A 59 -2.78 18.43 7.77
N GLU A 60 -2.10 18.57 6.65
CA GLU A 60 -1.83 19.86 6.02
C GLU A 60 -2.95 20.34 5.10
N HIS A 61 -3.90 19.47 4.72
CA HIS A 61 -4.84 19.73 3.64
C HIS A 61 -6.28 19.33 3.97
N ARG A 62 -7.16 20.34 4.12
CA ARG A 62 -8.60 20.15 4.41
C ARG A 62 -9.37 19.44 3.30
N GLU A 63 -8.88 19.47 2.07
CA GLU A 63 -9.51 18.77 0.94
C GLU A 63 -9.56 17.24 1.14
N PHE A 64 -8.77 16.70 2.07
CA PHE A 64 -8.78 15.29 2.45
C PHE A 64 -9.63 14.99 3.70
N ASP A 65 -10.46 15.94 4.15
CA ASP A 65 -11.33 15.77 5.33
C ASP A 65 -12.33 14.61 5.15
N GLY A 66 -12.74 14.31 3.91
CA GLY A 66 -13.61 13.17 3.59
C GLY A 66 -12.93 11.80 3.63
N LEU A 67 -11.59 11.74 3.74
CA LEU A 67 -10.84 10.50 3.76
C LEU A 67 -10.66 9.97 5.19
N GLY A 68 -10.92 8.68 5.39
CA GLY A 68 -10.39 7.94 6.53
C GLY A 68 -8.97 7.46 6.25
N PHE A 69 -8.16 7.29 7.29
CA PHE A 69 -6.80 6.78 7.17
C PHE A 69 -6.55 5.65 8.17
N ILE A 70 -5.92 4.57 7.70
CA ILE A 70 -5.46 3.43 8.47
C ILE A 70 -4.00 3.19 8.09
N GLY A 71 -3.09 3.31 9.05
CA GLY A 71 -1.66 3.21 8.77
C GLY A 71 -0.99 2.21 9.69
N ARG A 72 -0.21 1.29 9.13
CA ARG A 72 0.68 0.40 9.89
C ARG A 72 1.72 -0.25 9.00
N TYR A 73 2.94 -0.33 9.49
CA TYR A 73 4.03 -1.10 8.90
C TYR A 73 3.78 -2.61 8.96
N GLY A 74 4.34 -3.36 8.00
CA GLY A 74 4.31 -4.83 7.99
C GLY A 74 2.95 -5.44 7.62
N LEU A 75 2.89 -6.78 7.67
CA LEU A 75 1.72 -7.54 7.26
C LEU A 75 0.63 -7.55 8.34
N PRO A 76 -0.63 -7.25 7.99
CA PRO A 76 -1.72 -7.36 8.93
C PRO A 76 -2.05 -8.75 9.45
N ARG A 77 -2.74 -8.75 10.59
CA ARG A 77 -3.23 -9.96 11.25
C ARG A 77 -4.68 -10.22 10.88
N ALA A 78 -5.09 -11.48 10.96
CA ALA A 78 -6.48 -11.88 10.72
C ALA A 78 -7.51 -11.11 11.57
N LYS A 79 -7.20 -10.80 12.84
CA LYS A 79 -8.09 -9.98 13.70
C LYS A 79 -8.26 -8.55 13.21
N ASP A 80 -7.27 -8.02 12.51
CA ASP A 80 -7.36 -6.69 11.94
C ASP A 80 -8.36 -6.66 10.78
N VAL A 81 -8.52 -7.77 10.04
CA VAL A 81 -9.55 -7.91 8.99
C VAL A 81 -10.95 -7.72 9.54
N GLU A 82 -11.27 -8.35 10.68
CA GLU A 82 -12.60 -8.22 11.30
C GLU A 82 -12.89 -6.77 11.69
N TRP A 83 -11.91 -6.11 12.31
CA TRP A 83 -12.04 -4.70 12.69
C TRP A 83 -12.16 -3.80 11.45
N THR A 84 -11.29 -3.97 10.46
CA THR A 84 -11.30 -3.18 9.21
C THR A 84 -12.59 -3.42 8.43
N GLY A 85 -13.08 -4.66 8.32
CA GLY A 85 -14.33 -4.97 7.66
C GLY A 85 -15.53 -4.25 8.28
N ARG A 86 -15.60 -4.20 9.62
CA ARG A 86 -16.62 -3.41 10.35
C ARG A 86 -16.44 -1.90 10.17
N LEU A 87 -15.21 -1.42 10.09
CA LEU A 87 -14.94 0.01 9.86
C LEU A 87 -15.38 0.43 8.45
N LEU A 88 -15.13 -0.42 7.47
CA LEU A 88 -15.50 -0.15 6.08
C LEU A 88 -17.02 -0.24 5.89
N ASP A 89 -17.72 -1.25 6.41
CA ASP A 89 -19.19 -1.35 6.38
C ASP A 89 -19.82 -0.95 5.02
N GLY A 90 -19.39 -1.62 3.95
CA GLY A 90 -19.81 -1.33 2.57
C GLY A 90 -19.06 -0.19 1.86
N ARG A 91 -18.21 0.57 2.56
CA ARG A 91 -17.30 1.57 2.00
C ARG A 91 -16.06 0.90 1.40
N ARG A 92 -15.31 1.70 0.64
CA ARG A 92 -14.09 1.27 -0.06
C ARG A 92 -12.83 1.67 0.67
N MET A 93 -11.80 0.86 0.47
CA MET A 93 -10.44 1.12 0.88
C MET A 93 -9.55 1.24 -0.36
N VAL A 94 -8.62 2.18 -0.34
CA VAL A 94 -7.51 2.26 -1.30
C VAL A 94 -6.21 1.94 -0.58
N PHE A 95 -5.35 1.15 -1.19
CA PHE A 95 -4.03 0.82 -0.66
C PHE A 95 -2.98 1.76 -1.26
N LEU A 96 -2.24 2.48 -0.44
CA LEU A 96 -1.16 3.39 -0.83
C LEU A 96 0.15 2.97 -0.15
N GLY A 97 1.08 2.46 -0.95
CA GLY A 97 2.41 2.03 -0.53
C GLY A 97 3.43 2.21 -1.66
N ASP A 98 4.62 1.70 -1.42
CA ASP A 98 5.74 1.66 -2.36
C ASP A 98 5.43 0.80 -3.59
N MET A 99 6.23 0.99 -4.63
CA MET A 99 6.29 0.08 -5.76
C MET A 99 7.36 -0.97 -5.49
N ASP A 100 7.09 -1.88 -4.57
CA ASP A 100 7.98 -2.98 -4.21
C ASP A 100 7.18 -4.27 -3.98
N PRO A 101 7.82 -5.45 -3.96
CA PRO A 101 7.08 -6.70 -3.83
C PRO A 101 6.42 -6.91 -2.46
N VAL A 102 6.91 -6.26 -1.41
CA VAL A 102 6.35 -6.40 -0.05
C VAL A 102 5.01 -5.69 0.04
N ASP A 103 4.96 -4.44 -0.36
CA ASP A 103 3.75 -3.64 -0.34
C ASP A 103 2.71 -4.19 -1.31
N LEU A 104 3.13 -4.70 -2.48
CA LEU A 104 2.24 -5.43 -3.38
C LEU A 104 1.68 -6.72 -2.76
N MET A 105 2.48 -7.44 -1.95
CA MET A 105 1.99 -8.60 -1.19
C MET A 105 1.04 -8.19 -0.05
N VAL A 106 1.28 -7.07 0.64
CA VAL A 106 0.34 -6.53 1.64
C VAL A 106 -0.98 -6.13 0.99
N PHE A 107 -0.94 -5.49 -0.18
CA PHE A 107 -2.12 -5.21 -0.99
C PHE A 107 -2.86 -6.51 -1.37
N ALA A 108 -2.15 -7.50 -1.90
CA ALA A 108 -2.75 -8.78 -2.29
C ALA A 108 -3.41 -9.48 -1.10
N TRP A 109 -2.79 -9.40 0.08
CA TRP A 109 -3.34 -9.91 1.33
C TRP A 109 -4.65 -9.21 1.72
N TRP A 110 -4.69 -7.88 1.66
CA TRP A 110 -5.93 -7.13 1.93
C TRP A 110 -7.03 -7.47 0.96
N ARG A 111 -6.71 -7.49 -0.34
CA ARG A 111 -7.65 -7.83 -1.42
C ARG A 111 -8.18 -9.27 -1.28
N ALA A 112 -7.39 -10.18 -0.69
CA ALA A 112 -7.80 -11.57 -0.43
C ALA A 112 -8.55 -11.74 0.90
N SER A 113 -8.38 -10.82 1.84
CA SER A 113 -8.99 -10.89 3.17
C SER A 113 -10.34 -10.18 3.26
N LEU A 114 -10.60 -9.23 2.36
CA LEU A 114 -11.83 -8.46 2.26
C LEU A 114 -12.60 -8.83 0.99
N GLU A 115 -13.79 -8.25 0.81
CA GLU A 115 -14.56 -8.46 -0.42
C GLU A 115 -13.78 -7.98 -1.65
N PRO A 116 -13.81 -8.69 -2.81
CA PRO A 116 -12.91 -8.42 -3.94
C PRO A 116 -12.88 -6.97 -4.46
N ASP A 117 -14.03 -6.28 -4.42
CA ASP A 117 -14.18 -4.91 -4.93
C ASP A 117 -14.01 -3.84 -3.82
N GLN A 118 -13.72 -4.27 -2.59
CA GLN A 118 -13.61 -3.38 -1.44
C GLN A 118 -12.24 -2.73 -1.33
N VAL A 119 -11.20 -3.30 -1.95
CA VAL A 119 -9.81 -2.83 -1.89
C VAL A 119 -9.29 -2.53 -3.29
N ALA A 120 -9.00 -1.25 -3.56
CA ALA A 120 -8.37 -0.81 -4.80
C ALA A 120 -6.90 -0.47 -4.59
N TYR A 121 -6.07 -0.70 -5.62
CA TYR A 121 -4.66 -0.33 -5.58
C TYR A 121 -4.47 1.14 -5.98
N LEU A 122 -3.81 1.91 -5.11
CA LEU A 122 -3.38 3.29 -5.35
C LEU A 122 -1.87 3.46 -5.13
N GLY A 123 -1.13 2.37 -4.88
CA GLY A 123 0.30 2.42 -4.63
C GLY A 123 1.07 3.02 -5.81
N VAL A 124 2.35 3.31 -5.56
CA VAL A 124 3.22 3.90 -6.58
C VAL A 124 3.18 3.03 -7.85
N SER A 125 2.74 3.65 -8.94
CA SER A 125 2.47 3.02 -10.24
C SER A 125 2.55 4.08 -11.32
N ASP A 126 2.66 3.67 -12.58
CA ASP A 126 2.67 4.57 -13.72
C ASP A 126 1.44 5.50 -13.71
N HIS A 127 0.26 4.95 -13.44
CA HIS A 127 -0.99 5.72 -13.38
C HIS A 127 -0.98 6.70 -12.19
N TYR A 128 -0.53 6.26 -11.00
CA TYR A 128 -0.41 7.13 -9.84
C TYR A 128 0.52 8.33 -10.13
N LEU A 129 1.68 8.06 -10.73
CA LEU A 129 2.67 9.08 -11.07
C LEU A 129 2.19 10.02 -12.18
N GLN A 130 1.48 9.49 -13.18
CA GLN A 130 0.85 10.28 -14.23
C GLN A 130 -0.18 11.26 -13.65
N ARG A 131 -1.03 10.81 -12.71
CA ARG A 131 -2.02 11.67 -12.04
C ARG A 131 -1.38 12.79 -11.21
N LEU A 132 -0.15 12.57 -10.75
CA LEU A 132 0.64 13.57 -10.04
C LEU A 132 1.50 14.45 -10.95
N GLU A 133 1.45 14.21 -12.26
CA GLU A 133 2.28 14.87 -13.28
C GLU A 133 3.79 14.71 -12.98
N ILE A 134 4.18 13.55 -12.45
CA ILE A 134 5.57 13.23 -12.14
C ILE A 134 6.17 12.38 -13.25
N VAL A 135 7.29 12.85 -13.79
CA VAL A 135 8.22 12.02 -14.55
C VAL A 135 9.29 11.52 -13.58
N ILE A 136 9.42 10.20 -13.45
CA ILE A 136 10.40 9.58 -12.55
C ILE A 136 11.79 9.78 -13.14
N PRO A 137 12.67 10.56 -12.52
CA PRO A 137 14.06 10.58 -12.90
C PRO A 137 14.75 9.31 -12.35
N GLU A 138 15.82 8.85 -12.99
CA GLU A 138 16.51 7.59 -12.63
C GLU A 138 16.91 7.53 -11.15
N ASN A 139 17.24 8.67 -10.52
CA ASN A 139 17.64 8.76 -9.12
C ASN A 139 16.49 8.59 -8.10
N TYR A 140 15.26 8.35 -8.55
CA TYR A 140 14.11 8.02 -7.69
C TYR A 140 13.86 6.51 -7.63
N THR A 141 14.65 5.75 -8.36
CA THR A 141 14.65 4.29 -8.29
C THR A 141 15.79 3.82 -7.40
N MET A 142 15.59 2.68 -6.75
CA MET A 142 16.64 2.00 -5.99
C MET A 142 16.55 0.50 -6.19
N GLU A 143 17.66 -0.20 -5.95
CA GLU A 143 17.71 -1.66 -6.05
C GLU A 143 16.82 -2.30 -4.99
N LEU A 144 16.13 -3.38 -5.38
CA LEU A 144 15.49 -4.28 -4.43
C LEU A 144 16.56 -4.87 -3.50
N SER A 145 16.29 -4.82 -2.20
CA SER A 145 17.09 -5.53 -1.20
C SER A 145 17.11 -7.04 -1.48
N PRO A 146 18.10 -7.78 -0.95
CA PRO A 146 18.13 -9.23 -1.10
C PRO A 146 16.86 -9.94 -0.59
N CYS A 147 16.14 -9.37 0.37
CA CYS A 147 14.87 -9.92 0.85
C CYS A 147 13.74 -9.71 -0.16
N GLU A 148 13.62 -8.50 -0.71
CA GLU A 148 12.63 -8.17 -1.75
C GLU A 148 12.86 -8.98 -3.04
N GLN A 149 14.11 -9.19 -3.44
CA GLN A 149 14.42 -10.06 -4.59
C GLN A 149 13.90 -11.49 -4.37
N ARG A 150 14.01 -12.02 -3.14
CA ARG A 150 13.42 -13.32 -2.78
C ARG A 150 11.89 -13.30 -2.69
N ALA A 151 11.29 -12.12 -2.55
CA ALA A 151 9.83 -11.95 -2.54
C ALA A 151 9.23 -12.02 -3.95
N MET A 152 9.97 -11.64 -4.99
CA MET A 152 9.46 -11.55 -6.37
C MET A 152 8.77 -12.83 -6.88
N PRO A 153 9.33 -14.05 -6.72
CA PRO A 153 8.63 -15.27 -7.14
C PRO A 153 7.34 -15.52 -6.36
N VAL A 154 7.30 -15.12 -5.09
CA VAL A 154 6.11 -15.23 -4.24
C VAL A 154 5.06 -14.23 -4.68
N LEU A 155 5.45 -12.98 -4.95
CA LEU A 155 4.58 -11.96 -5.52
C LEU A 155 3.89 -12.45 -6.79
N GLU A 156 4.64 -13.02 -7.73
CA GLU A 156 4.08 -13.52 -8.99
C GLU A 156 3.04 -14.63 -8.76
N ALA A 157 3.25 -15.47 -7.74
CA ALA A 157 2.30 -16.52 -7.38
C ALA A 157 1.03 -15.98 -6.70
N VAL A 158 1.15 -14.98 -5.81
CA VAL A 158 0.04 -14.50 -4.96
C VAL A 158 -0.69 -13.27 -5.52
N CYS A 159 -0.05 -12.55 -6.44
CA CYS A 159 -0.55 -11.36 -7.11
C CYS A 159 -0.15 -11.39 -8.60
N PRO A 160 -0.65 -12.36 -9.39
CA PRO A 160 -0.21 -12.57 -10.77
C PRO A 160 -0.50 -11.38 -11.70
N ASP A 161 -1.42 -10.50 -11.29
CA ASP A 161 -1.80 -9.29 -12.01
C ASP A 161 -0.95 -8.05 -11.63
N TYR A 162 0.08 -8.19 -10.80
CA TYR A 162 0.86 -7.05 -10.29
C TYR A 162 1.40 -6.14 -11.40
N ARG A 163 1.84 -6.71 -12.54
CA ARG A 163 2.33 -5.93 -13.70
C ARG A 163 1.27 -4.99 -14.26
N SER A 164 -0.01 -5.37 -14.18
CA SER A 164 -1.13 -4.51 -14.56
C SER A 164 -1.40 -3.42 -13.52
N LEU A 165 -1.19 -3.73 -12.23
CA LEU A 165 -1.38 -2.78 -11.13
C LEU A 165 -0.34 -1.65 -11.17
N VAL A 166 0.94 -1.99 -11.36
CA VAL A 166 2.03 -0.99 -11.37
C VAL A 166 2.19 -0.28 -12.72
N GLY A 167 1.66 -0.86 -13.79
CA GLY A 167 1.83 -0.35 -15.16
C GLY A 167 3.11 -0.84 -15.83
N PRO A 168 3.26 -0.67 -17.16
CA PRO A 168 4.37 -1.21 -17.92
C PRO A 168 5.77 -0.72 -17.48
N GLY A 169 5.91 0.55 -17.12
CA GLY A 169 7.16 1.14 -16.64
C GLY A 169 7.53 0.60 -15.27
N GLY A 170 6.59 0.65 -14.32
CA GLY A 170 6.76 0.05 -13.01
C GLY A 170 7.05 -1.45 -13.04
N ALA A 171 6.39 -2.19 -13.92
CA ALA A 171 6.63 -3.62 -14.11
C ALA A 171 8.06 -3.89 -14.61
N ALA A 172 8.52 -3.12 -15.61
CA ALA A 172 9.89 -3.25 -16.13
C ALA A 172 10.95 -2.94 -15.06
N LEU A 173 10.70 -1.97 -14.17
CA LEU A 173 11.57 -1.67 -13.04
C LEU A 173 11.62 -2.84 -12.05
N LEU A 174 10.46 -3.35 -11.61
CA LEU A 174 10.39 -4.48 -10.67
C LEU A 174 11.03 -5.76 -11.24
N ASP A 175 10.71 -6.11 -12.48
CA ASP A 175 11.31 -7.25 -13.19
C ASP A 175 12.83 -7.07 -13.36
N GLY A 176 13.31 -5.82 -13.42
CA GLY A 176 14.72 -5.45 -13.45
C GLY A 176 15.41 -5.36 -12.09
N GLY A 177 14.70 -5.67 -10.99
CA GLY A 177 15.25 -5.61 -9.63
C GLY A 177 15.31 -4.21 -9.03
N MET A 178 14.45 -3.29 -9.49
CA MET A 178 14.36 -1.90 -9.01
C MET A 178 12.99 -1.61 -8.39
N LYS A 179 12.93 -0.69 -7.43
CA LYS A 179 11.69 -0.18 -6.82
C LYS A 179 11.64 1.35 -6.78
N ILE A 180 10.48 1.88 -6.40
CA ILE A 180 10.27 3.30 -6.08
C ILE A 180 9.57 3.40 -4.74
N GLU A 181 10.16 4.18 -3.82
CA GLU A 181 9.58 4.47 -2.51
C GLU A 181 8.58 5.64 -2.60
N LEU A 182 7.50 5.54 -1.83
CA LEU A 182 6.49 6.60 -1.71
C LEU A 182 7.11 7.89 -1.13
N GLU A 183 8.08 7.78 -0.22
CA GLU A 183 8.85 8.89 0.33
C GLU A 183 9.65 9.64 -0.74
N ALA A 184 10.17 8.94 -1.75
CA ALA A 184 10.83 9.58 -2.88
C ALA A 184 9.80 10.43 -3.65
N VAL A 185 8.63 9.87 -3.96
CA VAL A 185 7.53 10.61 -4.60
C VAL A 185 7.11 11.84 -3.78
N ALA A 186 6.99 11.68 -2.46
CA ALA A 186 6.66 12.77 -1.54
C ALA A 186 7.67 13.92 -1.62
N THR A 187 8.97 13.58 -1.61
CA THR A 187 10.06 14.55 -1.73
C THR A 187 9.98 15.35 -3.03
N ARG A 188 9.56 14.72 -4.14
CA ARG A 188 9.41 15.41 -5.44
C ARG A 188 8.27 16.43 -5.47
N LEU A 189 7.16 16.10 -4.80
CA LEU A 189 5.93 16.89 -4.81
C LEU A 189 6.06 18.18 -4.00
N GLY A 190 7.01 18.24 -3.06
CA GLY A 190 7.12 19.32 -2.09
C GLY A 190 6.15 19.08 -0.93
N PRO A 191 5.12 19.92 -0.72
CA PRO A 191 4.15 19.71 0.36
C PRO A 191 3.51 18.30 0.28
N PRO A 192 3.47 17.54 1.38
CA PRO A 192 3.07 16.14 1.41
C PRO A 192 1.62 15.90 0.97
N GLY A 193 0.73 16.89 1.07
CA GLY A 193 -0.69 16.72 0.71
C GLY A 193 -0.95 16.23 -0.69
N ARG A 194 -0.08 16.55 -1.66
CA ARG A 194 -0.28 16.13 -3.05
C ARG A 194 -0.31 14.60 -3.21
N LEU A 195 0.29 13.84 -2.29
CA LEU A 195 0.29 12.36 -2.31
C LEU A 195 -1.12 11.76 -2.30
N LEU A 196 -2.10 12.45 -1.72
CA LEU A 196 -3.46 11.96 -1.56
C LEU A 196 -4.41 12.44 -2.67
N LEU A 197 -3.98 13.31 -3.58
CA LEU A 197 -4.81 13.79 -4.69
C LEU A 197 -5.37 12.64 -5.55
N PRO A 198 -4.59 11.56 -5.84
CA PRO A 198 -5.13 10.43 -6.59
C PRO A 198 -6.24 9.66 -5.87
N ALA A 199 -6.43 9.84 -4.56
CA ALA A 199 -7.49 9.18 -3.80
C ALA A 199 -8.85 9.91 -3.85
N VAL A 200 -8.88 11.19 -4.26
CA VAL A 200 -10.08 12.05 -4.19
C VAL A 200 -10.66 12.46 -5.55
N GLY A 201 -9.99 12.16 -6.66
CA GLY A 201 -10.48 12.44 -8.02
C GLY A 201 -10.61 11.18 -8.86
#